data_AF-A0A8S1Q0R1-F1
#
_entry.id   AF-A0A8S1Q0R1-F1
#
_cell.length_a   1.000
_cell.length_b   1.000
_cell.length_c   1.000
_cell.angle_alpha   90.00
_cell.angle_beta   90.00
_cell.angle_gamma   90.00
#
_symmetry.space_group_name_H-M   'P 1'
#
loop_
_entity.id
_entity.type
_entity.pdbx_description
1 polymer ?
#
loop_
_entity_poly.entity_id
_entity_poly.type
_entity_poly.pdbx_seq_one_letter_code
_entity_poly.pdbx_strand_id
1 'polypeptide(L)'
;MNRFFFTGQATPIENSEFDDEYTLKVPSEDEVRIVATRLRNCQYYLTGIDVCRQQIFQKHLEDEKAVPNGFLPCKPLVDSYYYCISQGQYGQSVQDAPTESQENLTKFQSCLFNKLNPANYCKGFASQAVRDLYHLPGTKIKDTTI
;
A
#
# COMPACT_ATOMS: atom_id res chain seq x y z
N MET A 1 -39.75 7.26 -4.05
CA MET A 1 -39.56 7.17 -2.58
C MET A 1 -40.31 5.95 -2.09
N ASN A 2 -39.63 4.93 -1.57
CA ASN A 2 -40.23 3.99 -0.64
C ASN A 2 -39.13 3.54 0.33
N ARG A 3 -39.34 3.91 1.59
CA ARG A 3 -38.47 3.63 2.74
C ARG A 3 -38.66 2.17 3.13
N PHE A 4 -37.57 1.41 3.21
CA PHE A 4 -37.58 0.19 4.00
C PHE A 4 -37.24 0.55 5.45
N PHE A 5 -38.16 0.23 6.33
CA PHE A 5 -38.00 0.29 7.78
C PHE A 5 -37.04 -0.83 8.22
N PHE A 6 -36.04 -0.49 9.02
CA PHE A 6 -35.41 -1.43 9.93
C PHE A 6 -35.64 -0.93 11.35
N THR A 7 -36.55 -1.61 12.04
CA THR A 7 -36.73 -1.51 13.49
C THR A 7 -35.69 -2.38 14.17
N GLY A 8 -34.93 -1.81 15.09
CA GLY A 8 -34.06 -2.56 15.99
C GLY A 8 -33.03 -1.66 16.65
N GLN A 9 -33.37 -1.06 17.78
CA GLN A 9 -32.38 -0.72 18.80
C GLN A 9 -32.19 -1.96 19.67
N ALA A 10 -30.96 -2.40 19.87
CA ALA A 10 -30.61 -3.38 20.89
C ALA A 10 -29.38 -2.89 21.66
N THR A 11 -29.56 -2.62 22.94
CA THR A 11 -28.52 -2.40 23.94
C THR A 11 -27.91 -3.74 24.38
N PRO A 12 -26.61 -3.84 24.69
CA PRO A 12 -25.97 -5.10 25.03
C PRO A 12 -26.49 -5.70 26.35
N ILE A 13 -26.66 -7.02 26.38
CA ILE A 13 -26.96 -7.82 27.57
C ILE A 13 -25.61 -8.35 28.10
N GLU A 14 -25.33 -8.12 29.37
CA GLU A 14 -24.20 -8.72 30.09
C GLU A 14 -24.23 -10.26 29.95
N ASN A 15 -23.10 -10.83 29.50
CA ASN A 15 -22.80 -12.27 29.35
C ASN A 15 -23.15 -12.95 28.00
N SER A 16 -22.42 -12.60 26.93
CA SER A 16 -22.28 -13.44 25.72
C SER A 16 -20.83 -13.91 25.58
N GLU A 17 -20.62 -15.22 25.69
CA GLU A 17 -19.32 -15.92 25.55
C GLU A 17 -18.79 -15.93 24.10
N PHE A 18 -19.48 -15.25 23.17
CA PHE A 18 -19.13 -15.15 21.75
C PHE A 18 -19.22 -13.72 21.18
N ASP A 19 -19.38 -12.70 22.03
CA ASP A 19 -19.40 -11.30 21.60
C ASP A 19 -17.98 -10.69 21.64
N ASP A 20 -17.08 -11.24 20.83
CA ASP A 20 -15.99 -10.40 20.33
C ASP A 20 -16.64 -9.42 19.35
N GLU A 21 -16.94 -8.21 19.84
CA GLU A 21 -17.48 -7.12 19.04
C GLU A 21 -16.46 -6.74 17.96
N TYR A 22 -16.57 -7.39 16.80
CA TYR A 22 -15.85 -6.96 15.60
C TYR A 22 -16.46 -5.63 15.18
N THR A 23 -15.87 -4.53 15.64
CA THR A 23 -16.11 -3.21 15.07
C THR A 23 -15.63 -3.24 13.63
N LEU A 24 -16.54 -3.57 12.71
CA LEU A 24 -16.26 -3.59 11.28
C LEU A 24 -16.07 -2.14 10.84
N LYS A 25 -14.83 -1.65 10.92
CA LYS A 25 -14.47 -0.29 10.51
C LYS A 25 -14.54 -0.20 8.99
N VAL A 26 -15.72 0.11 8.47
CA VAL A 26 -15.94 0.36 7.05
C VAL A 26 -15.21 1.66 6.65
N PRO A 27 -14.31 1.63 5.65
CA PRO A 27 -13.66 2.84 5.16
C PRO A 27 -14.67 3.87 4.63
N SER A 28 -14.35 5.16 4.80
CA SER A 28 -15.15 6.24 4.19
C SER A 28 -15.04 6.23 2.66
N GLU A 29 -16.04 6.76 1.96
CA GLU A 29 -16.01 6.86 0.49
C GLU A 29 -14.78 7.65 -0.01
N ASP A 30 -14.46 8.75 0.69
CA ASP A 30 -13.31 9.58 0.34
C ASP A 30 -11.98 8.84 0.53
N GLU A 31 -11.85 8.04 1.59
CA GLU A 31 -10.67 7.18 1.79
C GLU A 31 -10.51 6.20 0.63
N VAL A 32 -11.58 5.51 0.25
CA VAL A 32 -11.55 4.56 -0.87
C VAL A 32 -11.13 5.26 -2.15
N ARG A 33 -11.69 6.44 -2.43
CA ARG A 33 -11.37 7.25 -3.62
C ARG A 33 -9.92 7.70 -3.63
N ILE A 34 -9.42 8.23 -2.51
CA ILE A 34 -8.03 8.71 -2.38
C ILE A 34 -7.06 7.56 -2.60
N VAL A 35 -7.26 6.44 -1.91
CA VAL A 35 -6.39 5.26 -2.03
C VAL A 35 -6.37 4.75 -3.46
N ALA A 36 -7.54 4.56 -4.08
CA ALA A 36 -7.64 4.08 -5.46
C ALA A 36 -6.95 5.04 -6.45
N THR A 37 -7.17 6.34 -6.30
CA THR A 37 -6.59 7.37 -7.18
C THR A 37 -5.08 7.44 -7.04
N ARG A 38 -4.53 7.43 -5.82
CA ARG A 38 -3.08 7.43 -5.59
C ARG A 38 -2.43 6.21 -6.24
N LEU A 39 -2.97 5.04 -5.96
CA LEU A 39 -2.48 3.78 -6.49
C LEU A 39 -2.57 3.69 -8.02
N ARG A 40 -3.57 4.33 -8.64
CA ARG A 40 -3.70 4.42 -10.10
C ARG A 40 -2.64 5.37 -10.68
N ASN A 41 -2.49 6.57 -10.12
CA ASN A 41 -1.57 7.58 -10.64
C ASN A 41 -0.11 7.15 -10.53
N CYS A 42 0.23 6.36 -9.52
CA CYS A 42 1.59 5.87 -9.28
C CYS A 42 1.87 4.50 -9.94
N GLN A 43 0.91 3.95 -10.69
CA GLN A 43 0.99 2.61 -11.28
C GLN A 43 2.20 2.43 -12.21
N TYR A 44 2.62 3.49 -12.92
CA TYR A 44 3.74 3.42 -13.86
C TYR A 44 5.05 3.00 -13.18
N TYR A 45 5.26 3.36 -11.91
CA TYR A 45 6.42 2.92 -11.16
C TYR A 45 6.39 1.42 -10.87
N LEU A 46 5.21 0.84 -10.60
CA LEU A 46 5.07 -0.60 -10.42
C LEU A 46 5.48 -1.35 -11.69
N THR A 47 5.07 -0.86 -12.86
CA THR A 47 5.52 -1.39 -14.15
C THR A 47 7.04 -1.26 -14.31
N GLY A 48 7.61 -0.11 -13.96
CA GLY A 48 9.07 0.08 -13.98
C GLY A 48 9.82 -0.88 -13.06
N ILE A 49 9.29 -1.14 -11.86
CA ILE A 49 9.85 -2.10 -10.90
C ILE A 49 9.88 -3.51 -11.53
N ASP A 50 8.78 -3.95 -12.15
CA ASP A 50 8.71 -5.25 -12.80
C ASP A 50 9.74 -5.36 -13.95
N VAL A 51 9.84 -4.34 -14.80
CA VAL A 51 10.84 -4.29 -15.89
C VAL A 51 12.27 -4.35 -15.33
N CYS A 52 12.60 -3.55 -14.32
CA CYS A 52 13.92 -3.55 -13.70
C CYS A 52 14.25 -4.95 -13.14
N ARG A 53 13.32 -5.57 -12.42
CA ARG A 53 13.51 -6.88 -11.83
C ARG A 53 13.70 -7.97 -12.87
N GLN A 54 12.95 -7.92 -13.98
CA GLN A 54 13.14 -8.83 -15.11
C GLN A 54 14.53 -8.69 -15.74
N GLN A 55 15.01 -7.45 -15.96
CA GLN A 55 16.34 -7.21 -16.50
C GLN A 55 17.45 -7.73 -15.58
N ILE A 56 17.29 -7.52 -14.27
CA ILE A 56 18.21 -8.04 -13.26
C ILE A 56 18.21 -9.57 -13.24
N PHE A 57 17.02 -10.18 -13.24
CA PHE A 57 16.88 -11.63 -13.28
C PHE A 57 17.50 -12.24 -14.55
N GLN A 58 17.27 -11.63 -15.72
CA GLN A 58 17.86 -12.06 -16.97
C GLN A 58 19.39 -12.01 -16.95
N LYS A 59 19.98 -10.93 -16.43
CA LYS A 59 21.44 -10.82 -16.26
C LYS A 59 21.99 -11.88 -15.33
N HIS A 60 21.28 -12.20 -14.25
CA HIS A 60 21.68 -13.26 -13.32
C HIS A 60 21.63 -14.65 -13.94
N LEU A 61 20.67 -14.91 -14.84
CA LEU A 61 20.62 -16.17 -15.61
C LEU A 61 21.78 -16.29 -16.61
N GLU A 62 22.24 -15.18 -17.17
CA GLU A 62 23.38 -15.14 -18.11
C GLU A 62 24.73 -15.27 -17.38
N ASP A 63 24.88 -14.59 -16.24
CA ASP A 63 26.03 -14.66 -15.36
C ASP A 63 25.60 -14.43 -13.91
N GLU A 64 25.68 -15.48 -13.09
CA GLU A 64 25.28 -15.45 -11.68
C GLU A 64 26.00 -14.32 -10.91
N LYS A 65 27.25 -14.02 -11.30
CA LYS A 65 28.10 -13.00 -10.66
C LYS A 65 27.86 -11.59 -11.18
N ALA A 66 27.11 -11.42 -12.28
CA ALA A 66 26.83 -10.10 -12.86
C ALA A 66 25.90 -9.24 -12.00
N VAL A 67 25.24 -9.84 -11.00
CA VAL A 67 24.28 -9.16 -10.14
C VAL A 67 24.64 -9.29 -8.65
N PRO A 68 25.82 -8.82 -8.23
CA PRO A 68 26.27 -8.98 -6.84
C PRO A 68 25.39 -8.22 -5.84
N ASN A 69 24.68 -7.20 -6.31
CA ASN A 69 23.79 -6.36 -5.51
C ASN A 69 22.31 -6.82 -5.58
N GLY A 70 22.03 -7.97 -6.21
CA GLY A 70 20.68 -8.47 -6.43
C GLY A 70 19.75 -7.40 -7.04
N PHE A 71 18.59 -7.19 -6.43
CA PHE A 71 17.61 -6.20 -6.88
C PHE A 71 17.81 -4.78 -6.36
N LEU A 72 18.93 -4.50 -5.67
CA LEU A 72 19.23 -3.15 -5.17
C LEU A 72 19.18 -2.04 -6.25
N PRO A 73 19.58 -2.27 -7.52
CA PRO A 73 19.42 -1.28 -8.59
C PRO A 73 17.97 -0.85 -8.85
N CYS A 74 16.98 -1.64 -8.44
CA CYS A 74 15.56 -1.30 -8.58
C CYS A 74 15.03 -0.44 -7.41
N LYS A 75 15.83 -0.21 -6.35
CA LYS A 75 15.44 0.60 -5.18
C LYS A 75 14.93 2.00 -5.55
N PRO A 76 15.57 2.78 -6.45
CA PRO A 76 15.08 4.11 -6.81
C PRO A 76 13.64 4.12 -7.34
N LEU A 77 13.22 3.06 -8.03
CA LEU A 77 11.83 2.93 -8.52
C LEU A 77 10.85 2.64 -7.38
N VAL A 78 11.26 1.85 -6.39
CA VAL A 78 10.47 1.61 -5.17
C VAL A 78 10.32 2.90 -4.36
N ASP A 79 11.40 3.66 -4.19
CA ASP A 79 11.38 4.93 -3.48
C ASP A 79 10.53 5.97 -4.23
N SER A 80 10.63 6.03 -5.56
CA SER A 80 9.80 6.92 -6.37
C SER A 80 8.31 6.54 -6.33
N TYR A 81 8.00 5.25 -6.30
CA TYR A 81 6.63 4.78 -6.08
C TYR A 81 6.11 5.24 -4.72
N TYR A 82 6.91 5.06 -3.66
CA TYR A 82 6.60 5.54 -2.32
C TYR A 82 6.35 7.05 -2.30
N TYR A 83 7.28 7.84 -2.84
CA TYR A 83 7.19 9.29 -2.93
C TYR A 83 5.89 9.73 -3.64
N CYS A 84 5.51 9.03 -4.70
CA CYS A 84 4.28 9.29 -5.42
C CYS A 84 3.03 9.01 -4.58
N ILE A 85 2.95 7.84 -3.94
CA ILE A 85 1.77 7.46 -3.14
C ILE A 85 1.64 8.30 -1.86
N SER A 86 2.77 8.78 -1.33
CA SER A 86 2.83 9.69 -0.17
C SER A 86 2.66 11.17 -0.54
N GLN A 87 2.55 11.49 -1.84
CA GLN A 87 2.54 12.87 -2.36
C GLN A 87 3.74 13.71 -1.88
N GLY A 88 4.88 13.04 -1.66
CA GLY A 88 6.11 13.65 -1.16
C GLY A 88 6.02 14.26 0.24
N GLN A 89 4.99 13.91 1.02
CA GLN A 89 4.75 14.53 2.33
C GLN A 89 5.59 13.94 3.46
N TYR A 90 6.13 12.74 3.26
CA TYR A 90 6.74 11.95 4.33
C TYR A 90 8.14 11.44 3.95
N GLY A 91 8.96 12.31 3.35
CA GLY A 91 10.31 11.95 2.90
C GLY A 91 10.36 11.40 1.47
N GLN A 92 11.54 10.96 1.05
CA GLN A 92 11.82 10.57 -0.34
C GLN A 92 11.89 9.06 -0.55
N SER A 93 12.07 8.30 0.52
CA SER A 93 12.28 6.86 0.46
C SER A 93 11.38 6.13 1.44
N VAL A 94 11.23 4.82 1.22
CA VAL A 94 10.47 3.97 2.15
C VAL A 94 11.07 3.97 3.57
N GLN A 95 12.35 4.30 3.72
CA GLN A 95 13.03 4.40 5.02
C GLN A 95 12.63 5.66 5.79
N ASP A 96 12.15 6.70 5.09
CA ASP A 96 11.74 7.96 5.72
C ASP A 96 10.28 7.92 6.19
N ALA A 97 9.58 6.82 5.93
CA ALA A 97 8.16 6.74 6.14
C ALA A 97 7.79 6.75 7.62
N PRO A 98 6.61 7.28 7.98
CA PRO A 98 6.12 7.26 9.35
C PRO A 98 5.94 5.82 9.82
N THR A 99 6.20 5.60 11.11
CA THR A 99 6.15 4.29 11.77
C THR A 99 4.87 3.52 11.46
N GLU A 100 3.74 4.21 11.41
CA GLU A 100 2.40 3.67 11.15
C GLU A 100 2.29 2.98 9.79
N SER A 101 3.03 3.47 8.79
CA SER A 101 3.04 2.91 7.42
C SER A 101 4.21 1.96 7.15
N GLN A 102 5.23 1.98 8.01
CA GLN A 102 6.50 1.28 7.80
C GLN A 102 6.32 -0.24 7.68
N GLU A 103 5.42 -0.82 8.48
CA GLU A 103 5.14 -2.26 8.45
C GLU A 103 4.63 -2.69 7.08
N ASN A 104 3.63 -1.99 6.55
CA ASN A 104 3.03 -2.30 5.25
C ASN A 104 3.99 -2.01 4.09
N LEU A 105 4.81 -0.96 4.19
CA LEU A 105 5.85 -0.71 3.20
C LEU A 105 6.95 -1.79 3.22
N THR A 106 7.30 -2.31 4.38
CA THR A 106 8.25 -3.42 4.53
C THR A 106 7.69 -4.71 3.93
N LYS A 107 6.40 -5.00 4.17
CA LYS A 107 5.69 -6.13 3.52
C LYS A 107 5.62 -5.95 2.01
N PHE A 108 5.39 -4.73 1.53
CA PHE A 108 5.41 -4.41 0.10
C PHE A 108 6.77 -4.72 -0.52
N GLN A 109 7.86 -4.20 0.05
CA GLN A 109 9.24 -4.47 -0.42
C GLN A 109 9.56 -5.96 -0.38
N SER A 110 9.24 -6.64 0.72
CA SER A 110 9.46 -8.08 0.87
C SER A 110 8.68 -8.89 -0.18
N CYS A 111 7.45 -8.49 -0.47
CA CYS A 111 6.63 -9.13 -1.51
C CYS A 111 7.25 -8.98 -2.90
N LEU A 112 7.79 -7.80 -3.22
CA LEU A 112 8.45 -7.53 -4.50
C LEU A 112 9.70 -8.39 -4.69
N PHE A 113 10.54 -8.51 -3.66
CA PHE A 113 11.89 -9.03 -3.83
C PHE A 113 12.09 -10.49 -3.38
N ASN A 114 11.30 -11.03 -2.44
CA ASN A 114 11.55 -12.38 -1.92
C ASN A 114 11.07 -13.51 -2.84
N LYS A 115 10.04 -13.29 -3.66
CA LYS A 115 9.44 -14.36 -4.49
C LYS A 115 9.32 -14.00 -5.97
N LEU A 116 9.94 -12.89 -6.37
CA LEU A 116 9.74 -12.31 -7.69
C LEU A 116 8.25 -12.15 -8.07
N ASN A 117 7.36 -11.87 -7.10
CA ASN A 117 5.94 -11.69 -7.38
C ASN A 117 5.73 -10.50 -8.34
N PRO A 118 4.76 -10.54 -9.25
CA PRO A 118 4.38 -9.36 -10.05
C PRO A 118 4.08 -8.17 -9.13
N ALA A 119 4.55 -6.97 -9.44
CA ALA A 119 4.39 -5.80 -8.55
C ALA A 119 2.92 -5.49 -8.25
N ASN A 120 2.01 -5.77 -9.19
CA ASN A 120 0.57 -5.66 -8.97
C ASN A 120 0.02 -6.59 -7.88
N TYR A 121 0.60 -7.78 -7.70
CA TYR A 121 0.21 -8.69 -6.62
C TYR A 121 0.54 -8.09 -5.25
N CYS A 122 1.66 -7.36 -5.16
CA CYS A 122 2.12 -6.73 -3.92
C CYS A 122 1.38 -5.43 -3.59
N LYS A 123 0.57 -4.90 -4.52
CA LYS A 123 -0.11 -3.60 -4.40
C LYS A 123 -1.03 -3.50 -3.19
N GLY A 124 -1.55 -4.62 -2.66
CA GLY A 124 -2.36 -4.64 -1.45
C GLY A 124 -1.64 -4.05 -0.23
N PHE A 125 -0.35 -4.34 -0.06
CA PHE A 125 0.45 -3.76 1.03
C PHE A 125 0.69 -2.26 0.84
N ALA A 126 0.95 -1.83 -0.40
CA ALA A 126 1.05 -0.40 -0.70
C ALA A 126 -0.29 0.32 -0.48
N SER A 127 -1.42 -0.32 -0.80
CA SER A 127 -2.75 0.21 -0.52
C SER A 127 -2.97 0.44 0.96
N GLN A 128 -2.53 -0.50 1.79
CA GLN A 128 -2.65 -0.35 3.24
C GLN A 128 -1.73 0.77 3.75
N ALA A 129 -0.49 0.85 3.25
CA ALA A 129 0.40 1.96 3.57
C ALA A 129 -0.21 3.34 3.24
N VAL A 130 -0.90 3.48 2.10
CA VAL A 130 -1.60 4.74 1.78
C VAL A 130 -2.73 5.04 2.77
N ARG A 131 -3.46 4.03 3.23
CA ARG A 131 -4.49 4.21 4.28
C ARG A 131 -3.88 4.64 5.60
N ASP A 132 -2.78 4.01 6.00
CA ASP A 132 -2.06 4.35 7.22
C ASP A 132 -1.62 5.83 7.18
N LEU A 133 -1.04 6.27 6.05
CA LEU A 133 -0.66 7.66 5.81
C LEU A 133 -1.86 8.63 5.75
N TYR A 134 -3.01 8.18 5.26
CA TYR A 134 -4.24 8.95 5.20
C TYR A 134 -4.86 9.14 6.60
N HIS A 135 -4.70 8.19 7.51
CA HIS A 135 -5.20 8.32 8.89
C HIS A 135 -4.25 9.06 9.84
N LEU A 136 -3.06 9.46 9.38
CA LEU A 136 -2.15 10.25 10.20
C LEU A 136 -2.76 11.60 10.61
N PRO A 137 -2.55 12.05 11.86
CA PRO A 137 -2.98 13.37 12.30
C PRO A 137 -2.41 14.48 11.42
N GLY A 138 -3.28 15.37 10.92
CA GLY A 138 -2.85 16.45 10.04
C GLY A 138 -2.44 15.99 8.64
N THR A 139 -2.92 14.82 8.19
CA THR A 139 -2.59 14.30 6.87
C THR A 139 -2.79 15.35 5.78
N LYS A 140 -1.83 15.38 4.86
CA LYS A 140 -1.87 16.23 3.67
C LYS A 140 -2.17 15.43 2.41
N ILE A 141 -2.43 14.12 2.55
CA ILE A 141 -2.82 13.29 1.41
C ILE A 141 -4.21 13.75 0.97
N LYS A 142 -4.26 14.33 -0.23
CA LYS A 142 -5.49 14.87 -0.81
C LYS A 142 -5.82 14.17 -2.11
N ASP A 143 -7.09 14.20 -2.46
CA ASP A 143 -7.50 13.94 -3.83
C ASP A 143 -7.03 15.09 -4.73
N THR A 144 -5.81 15.00 -5.24
CA THR A 144 -5.38 15.81 -6.38
C THR A 144 -5.90 15.15 -7.64
N THR A 145 -7.01 15.67 -8.16
CA THR A 145 -7.37 15.53 -9.56
C THR A 145 -6.21 16.11 -10.37
N ILE A 146 -5.51 15.27 -11.12
CA ILE A 146 -4.55 15.73 -12.13
C ILE A 146 -5.33 16.00 -13.40
#